data_AF-A0A4R7C656-F1
#
_entry.id   AF-A0A4R7C656-F1
#
_cell.length_a   1.000
_cell.length_b   1.000
_cell.length_c   1.000
_cell.angle_alpha   90.00
_cell.angle_beta   90.00
_cell.angle_gamma   90.00
#
_symmetry.space_group_name_H-M   'P 1'
#
loop_
_entity.id
_entity.type
_entity.pdbx_description
1 polymer ?
#
loop_
_entity_poly.entity_id
_entity_poly.type
_entity_poly.pdbx_seq_one_letter_code
_entity_poly.pdbx_strand_id
1 'polypeptide(L)'
;MADKSASADLLRAFVADEESGEGRFWTMNWHRIAPLAGKAPALLPPDEVEPFFLHYLRRGGAPSTVAQAAIPPLLAAYRRLLPGRRRGGYADHWHVLTFLFGFVQDGATPGVLNDAATLKDRQKLVAHLLKFSHLPGMRAKAKGLEAFTGQAGHILDVLRLLGYRLDYGAGENDSYDYTNVRYWGFVFVVLLSKDHRTTLLDEMLDASLDLPRRPEMLAILNEFVQAVLPRCNPDETAFRELAAHLAKQEAARSGRTESAALAATLNLPFAEGEDWVVDIKAPAPGHTAWYNPPHVTLTFRPDPDHDWQLQLVAGTHRFSEWSGHVTQNDGGLEPLGKGNLAAFPAWLRRVRDEHGLVFDFSKGRISCGKKRSAAKLLLTWIESEL
;
A
#
# COMPACT_ATOMS: atom_id res chain seq x y z
N MET A 1 -8.84 -13.18 44.30
CA MET A 1 -8.21 -11.86 44.55
C MET A 1 -6.76 -11.79 44.02
N ALA A 2 -5.95 -12.86 44.11
CA ALA A 2 -4.56 -12.87 43.62
C ALA A 2 -4.37 -12.48 42.12
N ASP A 3 -5.29 -12.88 41.24
CA ASP A 3 -5.21 -12.63 39.79
C ASP A 3 -5.40 -11.15 39.39
N LYS A 4 -6.21 -10.40 40.15
CA LYS A 4 -6.43 -8.95 39.91
C LYS A 4 -5.22 -8.12 40.30
N SER A 5 -4.54 -8.47 41.40
CA SER A 5 -3.31 -7.78 41.83
C SER A 5 -2.21 -7.95 40.79
N ALA A 6 -1.94 -9.19 40.37
CA ALA A 6 -0.93 -9.47 39.35
C ALA A 6 -1.23 -8.77 38.00
N SER A 7 -2.52 -8.69 37.62
CA SER A 7 -2.94 -7.95 36.42
C SER A 7 -2.70 -6.45 36.55
N ALA A 8 -3.03 -5.84 37.70
CA ALA A 8 -2.79 -4.42 37.95
C ALA A 8 -1.28 -4.10 37.97
N ASP A 9 -0.48 -4.94 38.63
CA ASP A 9 0.97 -4.78 38.72
C ASP A 9 1.64 -4.88 37.35
N LEU A 10 1.14 -5.77 36.46
CA LEU A 10 1.58 -5.86 35.07
C LEU A 10 1.32 -4.56 34.29
N LEU A 11 0.15 -3.93 34.47
CA LEU A 11 -0.18 -2.68 33.80
C LEU A 11 0.65 -1.51 34.34
N ARG A 12 0.90 -1.45 35.65
CA ARG A 12 1.78 -0.44 36.26
C ARG A 12 3.23 -0.57 35.81
N ALA A 13 3.75 -1.80 35.75
CA ALA A 13 5.10 -2.05 35.26
C ALA A 13 5.28 -1.60 33.80
N PHE A 14 4.24 -1.79 32.97
CA PHE A 14 4.21 -1.24 31.62
C PHE A 14 4.26 0.29 31.60
N VAL A 15 3.45 0.97 32.42
CA VAL A 15 3.47 2.45 32.49
C VAL A 15 4.84 2.95 32.94
N ALA A 16 5.40 2.37 34.01
CA ALA A 16 6.70 2.78 34.55
C ALA A 16 7.85 2.63 33.52
N ASP A 17 7.87 1.53 32.76
CA ASP A 17 8.87 1.30 31.69
C ASP A 17 8.70 2.28 30.52
N GLU A 18 7.47 2.69 30.22
CA GLU A 18 7.18 3.64 29.15
C GLU A 18 7.49 5.09 29.55
N GLU A 19 7.40 5.43 30.84
CA GLU A 19 7.78 6.71 31.43
C GLU A 19 9.30 6.83 31.63
N SER A 20 10.00 5.72 31.90
CA SER A 20 11.48 5.70 31.95
C SER A 20 12.12 5.86 30.57
N GLY A 21 11.36 5.63 29.50
CA GLY A 21 11.82 5.74 28.11
C GLY A 21 12.49 4.48 27.56
N GLU A 22 12.54 3.37 28.31
CA GLU A 22 13.16 2.12 27.87
C GLU A 22 12.28 1.36 26.85
N GLY A 23 10.97 1.24 27.14
CA GLY A 23 10.00 0.66 26.22
C GLY A 23 10.17 -0.83 25.91
N ARG A 24 11.04 -1.53 26.63
CA ARG A 24 11.36 -2.95 26.41
C ARG A 24 10.26 -3.85 26.96
N PHE A 25 9.51 -3.38 27.95
CA PHE A 25 8.48 -4.15 28.63
C PHE A 25 7.34 -4.52 27.68
N TRP A 26 6.94 -3.60 26.80
CA TRP A 26 5.91 -3.84 25.79
C TRP A 26 6.28 -5.03 24.89
N THR A 27 7.48 -5.03 24.31
CA THR A 27 7.92 -6.07 23.37
C THR A 27 7.84 -7.47 23.97
N MET A 28 8.14 -7.62 25.26
CA MET A 28 8.09 -8.90 25.97
C MET A 28 6.68 -9.26 26.47
N ASN A 29 5.82 -8.29 26.79
CA ASN A 29 4.57 -8.52 27.52
C ASN A 29 3.30 -8.08 26.79
N TRP A 30 3.37 -7.57 25.56
CA TRP A 30 2.19 -7.04 24.85
C TRP A 30 1.03 -8.04 24.79
N HIS A 31 1.32 -9.32 24.60
CA HIS A 31 0.33 -10.40 24.55
C HIS A 31 -0.43 -10.61 25.87
N ARG A 32 0.15 -10.17 27.00
CA ARG A 32 -0.46 -10.20 28.34
C ARG A 32 -1.16 -8.87 28.67
N ILE A 33 -0.64 -7.76 28.15
CA ILE A 33 -1.19 -6.41 28.37
C ILE A 33 -2.45 -6.20 27.53
N ALA A 34 -2.43 -6.57 26.25
CA ALA A 34 -3.53 -6.29 25.31
C ALA A 34 -4.89 -6.85 25.76
N PRO A 35 -5.01 -8.08 26.29
CA PRO A 35 -6.29 -8.59 26.81
C PRO A 35 -6.82 -7.84 28.05
N LEU A 36 -5.97 -7.08 28.74
CA LEU A 36 -6.32 -6.32 29.94
C LEU A 36 -6.70 -4.87 29.65
N ALA A 37 -6.36 -4.33 28.47
CA ALA A 37 -6.50 -2.91 28.17
C ALA A 37 -7.94 -2.39 28.30
N GLY A 38 -8.94 -3.16 27.84
CA GLY A 38 -10.36 -2.82 28.02
C GLY A 38 -10.84 -2.86 29.48
N LYS A 39 -10.10 -3.54 30.36
CA LYS A 39 -10.40 -3.71 31.79
C LYS A 39 -9.56 -2.80 32.69
N ALA A 40 -8.61 -2.05 32.14
CA ALA A 40 -7.72 -1.18 32.91
C ALA A 40 -8.45 -0.26 33.90
N PRO A 41 -9.60 0.37 33.57
CA PRO A 41 -10.36 1.20 34.51
C PRO A 41 -10.89 0.47 35.75
N ALA A 42 -11.00 -0.86 35.71
CA ALA A 42 -11.42 -1.70 36.84
C ALA A 42 -10.22 -2.33 37.58
N LEU A 43 -9.00 -2.18 37.06
CA LEU A 43 -7.76 -2.74 37.59
C LEU A 43 -6.85 -1.67 38.19
N LEU A 44 -6.92 -0.45 37.67
CA LEU A 44 -6.09 0.69 38.04
C LEU A 44 -6.91 1.76 38.77
N PRO A 45 -6.30 2.52 39.69
CA PRO A 45 -6.92 3.71 40.26
C PRO A 45 -7.07 4.82 39.19
N PRO A 46 -8.03 5.76 39.36
CA PRO A 46 -8.40 6.73 38.32
C PRO A 46 -7.24 7.56 37.75
N ASP A 47 -6.26 7.91 38.57
CA ASP A 47 -5.07 8.68 38.21
C ASP A 47 -4.05 7.90 37.36
N GLU A 48 -4.08 6.55 37.42
CA GLU A 48 -3.22 5.67 36.62
C GLU A 48 -3.84 5.26 35.27
N VAL A 49 -5.16 5.44 35.09
CA VAL A 49 -5.88 5.00 33.88
C VAL A 49 -5.49 5.81 32.63
N GLU A 50 -5.37 7.13 32.75
CA GLU A 50 -5.01 7.99 31.62
C GLU A 50 -3.55 7.76 31.16
N PRO A 51 -2.53 7.72 32.05
CA PRO A 51 -1.17 7.33 31.67
C PRO A 51 -1.12 5.97 30.96
N PHE A 52 -1.86 4.98 31.48
CA PHE A 52 -1.96 3.69 30.81
C PHE A 52 -2.49 3.82 29.38
N PHE A 53 -3.61 4.50 29.18
CA PHE A 53 -4.17 4.67 27.83
C PHE A 53 -3.24 5.45 26.91
N LEU A 54 -2.52 6.47 27.41
CA LEU A 54 -1.57 7.24 26.61
C LEU A 54 -0.49 6.33 26.03
N HIS A 55 0.16 5.53 26.88
CA HIS A 55 1.22 4.61 26.47
C HIS A 55 0.68 3.45 25.63
N TYR A 56 -0.51 2.94 25.97
CA TYR A 56 -1.17 1.91 25.17
C TYR A 56 -1.50 2.40 23.76
N LEU A 57 -2.03 3.62 23.59
CA LEU A 57 -2.28 4.21 22.27
C LEU A 57 -0.97 4.48 21.51
N ARG A 58 0.10 4.87 22.22
CA ARG A 58 1.44 5.04 21.64
C ARG A 58 1.96 3.74 21.02
N ARG A 59 1.80 2.60 21.70
CA ARG A 59 2.36 1.30 21.28
C ARG A 59 1.42 0.43 20.46
N GLY A 60 0.17 0.33 20.85
CA GLY A 60 -0.83 -0.55 20.24
C GLY A 60 -1.48 0.03 18.99
N GLY A 61 -1.40 1.35 18.77
CA GLY A 61 -1.91 2.00 17.57
C GLY A 61 -3.43 2.11 17.46
N ALA A 62 -4.19 1.42 18.30
CA ALA A 62 -5.62 1.57 18.46
C ALA A 62 -6.03 1.25 19.91
N PRO A 63 -7.05 1.95 20.47
CA PRO A 63 -7.62 1.59 21.76
C PRO A 63 -8.29 0.22 21.72
N SER A 64 -8.41 -0.42 22.89
CA SER A 64 -9.34 -1.55 23.10
C SER A 64 -10.77 -1.06 23.24
N THR A 65 -11.76 -1.97 23.15
CA THR A 65 -13.13 -1.63 23.54
C THR A 65 -13.18 -1.38 25.05
N VAL A 66 -13.81 -0.28 25.47
CA VAL A 66 -13.91 0.13 26.87
C VAL A 66 -15.36 0.39 27.27
N ALA A 67 -15.63 0.45 28.58
CA ALA A 67 -16.92 0.88 29.10
C ALA A 67 -17.11 2.40 28.98
N GLN A 68 -18.35 2.89 29.05
CA GLN A 68 -18.66 4.32 28.91
C GLN A 68 -17.88 5.22 29.89
N ALA A 69 -17.70 4.78 31.13
CA ALA A 69 -16.96 5.52 32.16
C ALA A 69 -15.48 5.74 31.80
N ALA A 70 -14.93 4.94 30.89
CA ALA A 70 -13.53 5.02 30.48
C ALA A 70 -13.32 5.89 29.23
N ILE A 71 -14.38 6.38 28.59
CA ILE A 71 -14.28 7.24 27.40
C ILE A 71 -13.60 8.58 27.74
N PRO A 72 -13.96 9.30 28.83
CA PRO A 72 -13.28 10.54 29.18
C PRO A 72 -11.76 10.42 29.39
N PRO A 73 -11.22 9.49 30.21
CA PRO A 73 -9.77 9.35 30.37
C PRO A 73 -9.09 8.85 29.08
N LEU A 74 -9.76 8.05 28.25
CA LEU A 74 -9.23 7.65 26.95
C LEU A 74 -9.09 8.85 25.98
N LEU A 75 -10.08 9.74 25.95
CA LEU A 75 -10.03 10.97 25.16
C LEU A 75 -8.94 11.92 25.66
N ALA A 76 -8.77 12.04 26.99
CA ALA A 76 -7.70 12.83 27.59
C ALA A 76 -6.30 12.30 27.21
N ALA A 77 -6.11 10.97 27.27
CA ALA A 77 -4.90 10.31 26.81
C ALA A 77 -4.62 10.57 25.32
N TYR A 78 -5.64 10.47 24.45
CA TYR A 78 -5.47 10.76 23.03
C TYR A 78 -5.08 12.21 22.77
N ARG A 79 -5.68 13.19 23.47
CA ARG A 79 -5.29 14.61 23.37
C ARG A 79 -3.81 14.84 23.70
N ARG A 80 -3.30 14.19 24.75
CA ARG A 80 -1.89 14.27 25.15
C ARG A 80 -0.93 13.66 24.12
N LEU A 81 -1.42 12.73 23.30
CA LEU A 81 -0.64 12.09 22.24
C LEU A 81 -0.41 13.02 21.03
N LEU A 82 -1.33 13.97 20.79
CA LEU A 82 -1.32 14.78 19.55
C LEU A 82 -0.05 15.63 19.37
N PRO A 83 0.46 16.37 20.37
CA PRO A 83 1.63 17.26 20.19
C PRO A 83 2.94 16.51 19.91
N GLY A 84 3.10 15.29 20.43
CA GLY A 84 4.34 14.52 20.35
C GLY A 84 4.56 13.74 19.05
N ARG A 85 3.51 13.55 18.23
CA ARG A 85 3.56 12.69 17.04
C ARG A 85 4.02 13.36 15.75
N ARG A 86 4.26 14.68 15.73
CA ARG A 86 4.89 15.37 14.59
C ARG A 86 6.36 14.97 14.35
N ARG A 87 6.98 14.21 15.26
CA ARG A 87 8.40 13.77 15.19
C ARG A 87 8.51 12.25 15.01
N GLY A 88 8.21 11.76 13.80
CA GLY A 88 8.76 10.52 13.23
C GLY A 88 8.84 9.25 14.12
N GLY A 89 7.89 9.03 15.03
CA GLY A 89 7.90 7.90 15.95
C GLY A 89 6.88 6.83 15.58
N TYR A 90 7.36 5.62 15.24
CA TYR A 90 6.73 4.27 15.28
C TYR A 90 5.20 4.10 15.28
N ALA A 91 4.41 4.93 14.60
CA ALA A 91 2.97 4.73 14.60
C ALA A 91 2.29 5.17 13.30
N ASP A 92 2.41 4.30 12.29
CA ASP A 92 1.84 4.33 10.93
C ASP A 92 0.30 4.26 10.86
N HIS A 93 -0.38 4.88 11.84
CA HIS A 93 -1.79 4.64 12.15
C HIS A 93 -2.58 5.93 12.48
N TRP A 94 -2.13 7.10 12.03
CA TRP A 94 -2.77 8.36 12.36
C TRP A 94 -4.19 8.44 11.80
N HIS A 95 -4.38 8.04 10.54
CA HIS A 95 -5.71 7.89 9.94
C HIS A 95 -6.63 6.97 10.75
N VAL A 96 -6.11 5.87 11.33
CA VAL A 96 -6.90 4.96 12.17
C VAL A 96 -7.33 5.65 13.47
N LEU A 97 -6.40 6.28 14.19
CA LEU A 97 -6.73 6.97 15.43
C LEU A 97 -7.68 8.14 15.19
N THR A 98 -7.42 8.94 14.15
CA THR A 98 -8.29 10.06 13.76
C THR A 98 -9.68 9.55 13.39
N PHE A 99 -9.78 8.41 12.71
CA PHE A 99 -11.06 7.77 12.43
C PHE A 99 -11.79 7.33 13.72
N LEU A 100 -11.09 6.71 14.66
CA LEU A 100 -11.69 6.25 15.91
C LEU A 100 -12.19 7.42 16.77
N PHE A 101 -11.38 8.48 16.90
CA PHE A 101 -11.63 9.60 17.81
C PHE A 101 -12.33 10.81 17.18
N GLY A 102 -12.18 11.02 15.87
CA GLY A 102 -12.82 12.10 15.12
C GLY A 102 -12.16 13.48 15.26
N PHE A 103 -10.93 13.58 15.76
CA PHE A 103 -10.23 14.88 15.83
C PHE A 103 -8.70 14.74 15.81
N VAL A 104 -8.03 15.83 15.48
CA VAL A 104 -6.57 16.03 15.54
C VAL A 104 -6.28 17.31 16.34
N GLN A 105 -5.01 17.72 16.42
CA GLN A 105 -4.62 18.92 17.18
C GLN A 105 -5.31 20.20 16.67
N ASP A 106 -5.39 20.34 15.35
CA ASP A 106 -5.78 21.57 14.68
C ASP A 106 -7.20 21.51 14.05
N GLY A 107 -8.00 20.48 14.39
CA GLY A 107 -9.35 20.34 13.84
C GLY A 107 -10.09 19.08 14.30
N ALA A 108 -11.39 19.03 14.02
CA ALA A 108 -12.27 17.94 14.40
C ALA A 108 -13.34 17.69 13.32
N THR A 109 -13.80 16.45 13.21
CA THR A 109 -14.94 16.10 12.36
C THR A 109 -16.26 16.29 13.12
N PRO A 110 -17.42 16.36 12.44
CA PRO A 110 -18.72 16.34 13.11
C PRO A 110 -18.95 15.09 13.97
N GLY A 111 -18.26 13.99 13.65
CA GLY A 111 -18.35 12.70 14.33
C GLY A 111 -17.32 12.49 15.44
N VAL A 112 -17.00 13.51 16.26
CA VAL A 112 -16.13 13.32 17.44
C VAL A 112 -16.66 12.18 18.32
N LEU A 113 -15.75 11.35 18.81
CA LEU A 113 -16.09 10.24 19.68
C LEU A 113 -16.63 10.75 21.03
N ASN A 114 -17.86 10.35 21.36
CA ASN A 114 -18.53 10.73 22.62
C ASN A 114 -18.97 9.52 23.47
N ASP A 115 -18.99 8.31 22.91
CA ASP A 115 -19.52 7.14 23.59
C ASP A 115 -18.83 5.82 23.19
N ALA A 116 -18.96 4.82 24.05
CA ALA A 116 -18.33 3.52 23.89
C ALA A 116 -18.94 2.67 22.78
N ALA A 117 -20.22 2.86 22.43
CA ALA A 117 -20.86 2.12 21.36
C ALA A 117 -20.30 2.56 20.00
N THR A 118 -20.15 3.86 19.80
CA THR A 118 -19.50 4.46 18.62
C THR A 118 -18.05 3.98 18.49
N LEU A 119 -17.28 3.98 19.58
CA LEU A 119 -15.91 3.44 19.56
C LEU A 119 -15.89 1.98 19.12
N LYS A 120 -16.74 1.15 19.74
CA LYS A 120 -16.85 -0.28 19.43
C LYS A 120 -17.22 -0.50 17.97
N ASP A 121 -18.15 0.28 17.43
CA ASP A 121 -18.59 0.14 16.05
C ASP A 121 -17.48 0.50 15.04
N ARG A 122 -16.77 1.60 15.27
CA ARG A 122 -15.61 1.99 14.46
C ARG A 122 -14.48 0.96 14.56
N GLN A 123 -14.23 0.41 15.75
CA GLN A 123 -13.24 -0.66 15.94
C GLN A 123 -13.55 -1.91 15.11
N LYS A 124 -14.83 -2.24 14.86
CA LYS A 124 -15.17 -3.38 13.98
C LYS A 124 -14.63 -3.20 12.57
N LEU A 125 -14.69 -1.98 12.02
CA LEU A 125 -14.13 -1.70 10.71
C LEU A 125 -12.61 -1.85 10.75
N VAL A 126 -11.93 -1.23 11.73
CA VAL A 126 -10.47 -1.34 11.87
C VAL A 126 -10.03 -2.81 11.97
N ALA A 127 -10.71 -3.60 12.80
CA ALA A 127 -10.43 -5.03 12.95
C ALA A 127 -10.73 -5.83 11.67
N HIS A 128 -11.74 -5.42 10.88
CA HIS A 128 -12.02 -6.03 9.59
C HIS A 128 -10.91 -5.72 8.57
N LEU A 129 -10.40 -4.49 8.54
CA LEU A 129 -9.33 -4.09 7.63
C LEU A 129 -8.02 -4.85 7.86
N LEU A 130 -7.74 -5.28 9.11
CA LEU A 130 -6.60 -6.13 9.44
C LEU A 130 -6.62 -7.52 8.78
N LYS A 131 -7.77 -7.95 8.22
CA LYS A 131 -7.89 -9.25 7.54
C LYS A 131 -7.35 -9.21 6.11
N PHE A 132 -7.08 -8.03 5.57
CA PHE A 132 -6.50 -7.87 4.24
C PHE A 132 -4.98 -7.72 4.35
N SER A 133 -4.26 -8.45 3.50
CA SER A 133 -2.80 -8.40 3.42
C SER A 133 -2.29 -7.54 2.24
N HIS A 134 -3.14 -7.25 1.24
CA HIS A 134 -2.78 -6.47 0.06
C HIS A 134 -4.01 -5.88 -0.65
N LEU A 135 -3.81 -4.80 -1.41
CA LEU A 135 -4.88 -4.04 -2.08
C LEU A 135 -5.68 -4.86 -3.12
N PRO A 136 -5.07 -5.67 -4.00
CA PRO A 136 -5.84 -6.49 -4.95
C PRO A 136 -6.82 -7.46 -4.27
N GLY A 137 -6.40 -8.05 -3.14
CA GLY A 137 -7.22 -8.99 -2.38
C GLY A 137 -8.38 -8.29 -1.67
N MET A 138 -8.18 -7.03 -1.26
CA MET A 138 -9.25 -6.19 -0.73
C MET A 138 -10.30 -5.88 -1.81
N ARG A 139 -9.88 -5.42 -2.99
CA ARG A 139 -10.78 -5.12 -4.13
C ARG A 139 -11.64 -6.31 -4.53
N ALA A 140 -11.03 -7.50 -4.62
CA ALA A 140 -11.74 -8.74 -4.93
C ALA A 140 -12.80 -9.12 -3.88
N LYS A 141 -12.68 -8.63 -2.64
CA LYS A 141 -13.54 -8.95 -1.49
C LYS A 141 -14.40 -7.77 -1.03
N ALA A 142 -14.70 -6.84 -1.93
CA ALA A 142 -15.50 -5.64 -1.69
C ALA A 142 -16.81 -5.87 -0.91
N LYS A 143 -17.49 -7.00 -1.13
CA LYS A 143 -18.73 -7.37 -0.41
C LYS A 143 -18.55 -7.39 1.11
N GLY A 144 -17.35 -7.74 1.60
CA GLY A 144 -17.04 -7.72 3.04
C GLY A 144 -17.05 -6.32 3.66
N LEU A 145 -16.87 -5.28 2.84
CA LEU A 145 -16.82 -3.88 3.26
C LEU A 145 -18.15 -3.14 3.11
N GLU A 146 -19.10 -3.67 2.33
CA GLU A 146 -20.43 -3.07 2.13
C GLU A 146 -21.18 -2.86 3.46
N ALA A 147 -20.99 -3.76 4.43
CA ALA A 147 -21.58 -3.65 5.78
C ALA A 147 -21.12 -2.43 6.59
N PHE A 148 -20.05 -1.74 6.17
CA PHE A 148 -19.50 -0.57 6.85
C PHE A 148 -19.80 0.75 6.12
N THR A 149 -20.57 0.72 5.02
CA THR A 149 -20.92 1.92 4.23
C THR A 149 -21.69 2.97 5.03
N GLY A 150 -22.37 2.58 6.12
CA GLY A 150 -22.97 3.53 7.06
C GLY A 150 -21.97 4.46 7.77
N GLN A 151 -20.68 4.12 7.75
CA GLN A 151 -19.60 4.94 8.31
C GLN A 151 -18.92 5.83 7.25
N ALA A 152 -19.34 5.77 5.97
CA ALA A 152 -18.68 6.46 4.85
C ALA A 152 -18.59 7.98 5.03
N GLY A 153 -19.64 8.64 5.52
CA GLY A 153 -19.60 10.09 5.75
C GLY A 153 -18.54 10.50 6.77
N HIS A 154 -18.49 9.82 7.91
CA HIS A 154 -17.44 10.06 8.92
C HIS A 154 -16.04 9.75 8.39
N ILE A 155 -15.89 8.70 7.58
CA ILE A 155 -14.60 8.39 6.94
C ILE A 155 -14.19 9.52 5.99
N LEU A 156 -15.10 10.03 5.16
CA LEU A 156 -14.82 11.14 4.26
C LEU A 156 -14.39 12.40 5.01
N ASP A 157 -15.06 12.73 6.12
CA ASP A 157 -14.66 13.86 6.97
C ASP A 157 -13.28 13.67 7.59
N VAL A 158 -12.93 12.44 7.96
CA VAL A 158 -11.58 12.11 8.46
C VAL A 158 -10.54 12.26 7.36
N LEU A 159 -10.81 11.77 6.15
CA LEU A 159 -9.90 11.93 5.01
C LEU A 159 -9.67 13.41 4.70
N ARG A 160 -10.73 14.23 4.68
CA ARG A 160 -10.63 15.69 4.51
C ARG A 160 -9.83 16.36 5.62
N LEU A 161 -10.09 16.01 6.88
CA LEU A 161 -9.36 16.54 8.04
C LEU A 161 -7.85 16.25 7.96
N LEU A 162 -7.49 15.13 7.32
CA LEU A 162 -6.10 14.73 7.10
C LEU A 162 -5.54 15.19 5.75
N GLY A 163 -6.30 15.97 4.96
CA GLY A 163 -5.90 16.40 3.62
C GLY A 163 -5.60 15.22 2.69
N TYR A 164 -6.32 14.11 2.85
CA TYR A 164 -6.13 12.85 2.12
C TYR A 164 -4.75 12.19 2.29
N ARG A 165 -4.06 12.50 3.40
CA ARG A 165 -2.78 11.88 3.77
C ARG A 165 -2.98 10.74 4.77
N LEU A 166 -2.15 9.71 4.63
CA LEU A 166 -2.09 8.59 5.57
C LEU A 166 -1.76 9.07 6.99
N ASP A 167 -0.71 9.88 7.11
CA ASP A 167 -0.12 10.31 8.37
C ASP A 167 0.38 11.76 8.31
N TYR A 168 0.27 12.45 9.45
CA TYR A 168 0.73 13.82 9.63
C TYR A 168 2.25 13.83 9.84
N GLY A 169 3.03 14.31 8.86
CA GLY A 169 4.48 14.53 9.02
C GLY A 169 5.40 13.58 8.27
N ALA A 170 4.89 12.72 7.38
CA ALA A 170 5.71 12.17 6.31
C ALA A 170 6.07 13.35 5.36
N GLY A 171 7.27 13.91 5.53
CA GLY A 171 7.84 14.87 4.57
C GLY A 171 8.03 14.20 3.20
N GLU A 172 8.45 14.99 2.22
CA GLU A 172 8.66 14.61 0.80
C GLU A 172 9.65 13.44 0.55
N ASN A 173 10.13 12.76 1.59
CA ASN A 173 11.04 11.63 1.46
C ASN A 173 10.31 10.34 1.04
N ASP A 174 11.05 9.47 0.34
CA ASP A 174 10.65 8.18 -0.26
C ASP A 174 9.99 7.13 0.68
N SER A 175 9.69 7.48 1.93
CA SER A 175 9.11 6.57 2.93
C SER A 175 7.59 6.68 3.09
N TYR A 176 6.88 7.43 2.24
CA TYR A 176 5.41 7.49 2.31
C TYR A 176 4.79 6.17 1.81
N ASP A 177 4.15 5.42 2.71
CA ASP A 177 3.42 4.18 2.37
C ASP A 177 2.09 4.49 1.67
N TYR A 178 2.17 4.90 0.39
CA TYR A 178 0.99 5.10 -0.45
C TYR A 178 0.22 3.80 -0.73
N THR A 179 0.75 2.64 -0.34
CA THR A 179 0.11 1.33 -0.48
C THR A 179 -0.61 0.85 0.77
N ASN A 180 -0.73 1.70 1.81
CA ASN A 180 -1.28 1.30 3.09
C ASN A 180 -2.70 0.74 2.99
N VAL A 181 -2.83 -0.55 3.35
CA VAL A 181 -4.08 -1.31 3.21
C VAL A 181 -5.23 -0.70 4.02
N ARG A 182 -4.97 -0.11 5.19
CA ARG A 182 -6.04 0.44 6.05
C ARG A 182 -6.58 1.75 5.49
N TYR A 183 -5.70 2.63 5.02
CA TYR A 183 -6.10 3.85 4.31
C TYR A 183 -6.96 3.55 3.09
N TRP A 184 -6.52 2.64 2.23
CA TRP A 184 -7.30 2.26 1.06
C TRP A 184 -8.60 1.53 1.43
N GLY A 185 -8.64 0.83 2.57
CA GLY A 185 -9.87 0.30 3.15
C GLY A 185 -10.91 1.39 3.46
N PHE A 186 -10.47 2.50 4.02
CA PHE A 186 -11.33 3.67 4.26
C PHE A 186 -11.81 4.29 2.95
N VAL A 187 -10.91 4.57 2.00
CA VAL A 187 -11.28 5.06 0.67
C VAL A 187 -12.30 4.14 0.01
N PHE A 188 -12.10 2.82 0.11
CA PHE A 188 -12.99 1.85 -0.51
C PHE A 188 -14.38 1.83 0.12
N VAL A 189 -14.50 1.97 1.45
CA VAL A 189 -15.81 2.09 2.11
C VAL A 189 -16.56 3.32 1.61
N VAL A 190 -15.87 4.45 1.41
CA VAL A 190 -16.47 5.67 0.86
C VAL A 190 -16.88 5.46 -0.59
N LEU A 191 -16.04 4.85 -1.43
CA LEU A 191 -16.39 4.51 -2.81
C LEU A 191 -17.57 3.54 -2.90
N LEU A 192 -17.72 2.61 -1.95
CA LEU A 192 -18.86 1.70 -1.90
C LEU A 192 -20.17 2.41 -1.49
N SER A 193 -20.11 3.61 -0.90
CA SER A 193 -21.30 4.41 -0.57
C SER A 193 -21.76 5.26 -1.76
N LYS A 194 -23.00 5.05 -2.24
CA LYS A 194 -23.61 5.86 -3.32
C LYS A 194 -23.59 7.36 -2.98
N ASP A 195 -23.86 7.69 -1.72
CA ASP A 195 -24.04 9.07 -1.28
C ASP A 195 -22.72 9.87 -1.22
N HIS A 196 -21.56 9.18 -1.19
CA HIS A 196 -20.27 9.83 -0.92
C HIS A 196 -19.22 9.60 -2.01
N ARG A 197 -19.35 8.57 -2.86
CA ARG A 197 -18.31 8.20 -3.83
C ARG A 197 -17.99 9.28 -4.86
N THR A 198 -18.99 10.03 -5.31
CA THR A 198 -18.80 11.13 -6.27
C THR A 198 -17.92 12.21 -5.66
N THR A 199 -18.28 12.64 -4.45
CA THR A 199 -17.55 13.69 -3.72
C THR A 199 -16.11 13.29 -3.43
N LEU A 200 -15.89 12.04 -2.99
CA LEU A 200 -14.54 11.53 -2.76
C LEU A 200 -13.69 11.59 -4.04
N LEU A 201 -14.23 11.10 -5.15
CA LEU A 201 -13.49 11.02 -6.40
C LEU A 201 -13.20 12.42 -6.97
N ASP A 202 -14.17 13.33 -6.90
CA ASP A 202 -14.00 14.73 -7.31
C ASP A 202 -12.89 15.42 -6.51
N GLU A 203 -12.92 15.31 -5.18
CA GLU A 203 -11.93 15.94 -4.30
C GLU A 203 -10.52 15.36 -4.52
N MET A 204 -10.37 14.05 -4.67
CA MET A 204 -9.05 13.44 -4.94
C MET A 204 -8.52 13.77 -6.35
N LEU A 205 -9.40 14.08 -7.31
CA LEU A 205 -9.01 14.50 -8.66
C LEU A 205 -8.64 15.98 -8.75
N ASP A 206 -9.06 16.81 -7.78
CA ASP A 206 -8.71 18.22 -7.74
C ASP A 206 -7.19 18.41 -7.71
N ALA A 207 -6.65 19.11 -8.72
CA ALA A 207 -5.23 19.37 -8.88
C ALA A 207 -4.67 20.31 -7.79
N SER A 208 -5.53 21.08 -7.12
CA SER A 208 -5.16 21.93 -6.00
C SER A 208 -4.89 21.15 -4.71
N LEU A 209 -5.39 19.92 -4.62
CA LEU A 209 -5.15 19.03 -3.49
C LEU A 209 -3.72 18.49 -3.51
N ASP A 210 -2.95 18.79 -2.47
CA ASP A 210 -1.57 18.33 -2.32
C ASP A 210 -1.50 16.86 -1.85
N LEU A 211 -1.68 15.94 -2.82
CA LEU A 211 -1.58 14.49 -2.63
C LEU A 211 -0.11 14.02 -2.72
N PRO A 212 0.42 13.35 -1.69
CA PRO A 212 1.74 12.75 -1.76
C PRO A 212 1.75 11.61 -2.79
N ARG A 213 2.84 11.46 -3.57
CA ARG A 213 2.93 10.42 -4.62
C ARG A 213 1.67 10.39 -5.50
N ARG A 214 1.21 11.59 -5.92
CA ARG A 214 -0.07 11.78 -6.61
C ARG A 214 -0.28 10.82 -7.78
N PRO A 215 0.68 10.62 -8.69
CA PRO A 215 0.50 9.66 -9.79
C PRO A 215 0.16 8.25 -9.29
N GLU A 216 0.89 7.74 -8.31
CA GLU A 216 0.69 6.41 -7.76
C GLU A 216 -0.62 6.28 -6.97
N MET A 217 -0.97 7.31 -6.18
CA MET A 217 -2.26 7.35 -5.49
C MET A 217 -3.42 7.36 -6.48
N LEU A 218 -3.34 8.12 -7.58
CA LEU A 218 -4.38 8.16 -8.60
C LEU A 218 -4.48 6.84 -9.38
N ALA A 219 -3.36 6.16 -9.65
CA ALA A 219 -3.38 4.82 -10.24
C ALA A 219 -4.10 3.81 -9.33
N ILE A 220 -3.76 3.76 -8.04
CA ILE A 220 -4.45 2.87 -7.10
C ILE A 220 -5.93 3.25 -7.00
N LEU A 221 -6.25 4.55 -6.92
CA LEU A 221 -7.64 5.04 -6.90
C LEU A 221 -8.41 4.54 -8.13
N ASN A 222 -7.80 4.60 -9.31
CA ASN A 222 -8.41 4.09 -10.54
C ASN A 222 -8.77 2.60 -10.39
N GLU A 223 -7.87 1.77 -9.87
CA GLU A 223 -8.15 0.33 -9.65
C GLU A 223 -9.36 0.11 -8.72
N PHE A 224 -9.50 0.91 -7.66
CA PHE A 224 -10.65 0.84 -6.76
C PHE A 224 -11.93 1.35 -7.41
N VAL A 225 -11.87 2.44 -8.18
CA VAL A 225 -13.01 2.96 -8.95
C VAL A 225 -13.50 1.95 -9.97
N GLN A 226 -12.60 1.31 -10.72
CA GLN A 226 -12.95 0.24 -11.67
C GLN A 226 -13.63 -0.95 -10.97
N ALA A 227 -13.21 -1.28 -9.74
CA ALA A 227 -13.85 -2.34 -8.94
C ALA A 227 -15.25 -1.97 -8.42
N VAL A 228 -15.60 -0.68 -8.38
CA VAL A 228 -16.91 -0.17 -7.94
C VAL A 228 -17.85 0.09 -9.12
N LEU A 229 -17.34 0.45 -10.30
CA LEU A 229 -18.16 0.79 -11.47
C LEU A 229 -19.27 -0.22 -11.81
N PRO A 230 -19.05 -1.56 -11.76
CA PRO A 230 -20.11 -2.55 -12.01
C PRO A 230 -21.24 -2.53 -10.98
N ARG A 231 -21.04 -1.91 -9.81
CA ARG A 231 -22.04 -1.75 -8.75
C ARG A 231 -22.80 -0.43 -8.82
N CYS A 232 -22.42 0.47 -9.72
CA CYS A 232 -23.07 1.77 -9.84
C CYS A 232 -24.42 1.62 -10.53
N ASN A 233 -25.41 2.33 -10.03
CA ASN A 233 -26.68 2.47 -10.70
C ASN A 233 -26.52 3.30 -12.00
N PRO A 234 -27.48 3.22 -12.94
CA PRO A 234 -27.44 4.01 -14.18
C PRO A 234 -27.54 5.53 -13.96
N ASP A 235 -28.18 5.98 -12.87
CA ASP A 235 -28.38 7.40 -12.53
C ASP A 235 -27.14 8.08 -11.94
N GLU A 236 -26.09 7.33 -11.60
CA GLU A 236 -24.84 7.86 -11.05
C GLU A 236 -23.91 8.43 -12.14
N THR A 237 -24.44 9.31 -12.99
CA THR A 237 -23.72 9.83 -14.18
C THR A 237 -22.46 10.61 -13.81
N ALA A 238 -22.53 11.50 -12.81
CA ALA A 238 -21.39 12.31 -12.38
C ALA A 238 -20.20 11.45 -11.92
N PHE A 239 -20.45 10.40 -11.13
CA PHE A 239 -19.39 9.47 -10.72
C PHE A 239 -18.79 8.73 -11.92
N ARG A 240 -19.63 8.28 -12.86
CA ARG A 240 -19.18 7.59 -14.08
C ARG A 240 -18.32 8.48 -14.97
N GLU A 241 -18.65 9.76 -15.09
CA GLU A 241 -17.86 10.75 -15.84
C GLU A 241 -16.49 10.98 -15.20
N LEU A 242 -16.43 11.18 -13.88
CA LEU A 242 -15.17 11.29 -13.14
C LEU A 242 -14.34 10.01 -13.24
N ALA A 243 -14.98 8.85 -13.16
CA ALA A 243 -14.31 7.56 -13.31
C ALA A 243 -13.71 7.38 -14.71
N ALA A 244 -14.44 7.79 -15.75
CA ALA A 244 -13.94 7.79 -17.12
C ALA A 244 -12.77 8.79 -17.31
N HIS A 245 -12.84 9.95 -16.67
CA HIS A 245 -11.76 10.92 -16.67
C HIS A 245 -10.48 10.35 -16.04
N LEU A 246 -10.59 9.76 -14.85
CA LEU A 246 -9.46 9.11 -14.17
C LEU A 246 -8.90 7.94 -14.98
N ALA A 247 -9.76 7.09 -15.55
CA ALA A 247 -9.33 5.98 -16.39
C ALA A 247 -8.54 6.46 -17.62
N LYS A 248 -8.97 7.57 -18.25
CA LYS A 248 -8.25 8.19 -19.37
C LYS A 248 -6.90 8.75 -18.96
N GLN A 249 -6.81 9.41 -17.80
CA GLN A 249 -5.54 9.90 -17.26
C GLN A 249 -4.56 8.76 -17.04
N GLU A 250 -5.02 7.65 -16.44
CA GLU A 250 -4.18 6.49 -16.18
C GLU A 250 -3.75 5.80 -17.48
N ALA A 251 -4.66 5.58 -18.43
CA ALA A 251 -4.31 5.03 -19.75
C ALA A 251 -3.25 5.88 -20.47
N ALA A 252 -3.36 7.22 -20.40
CA ALA A 252 -2.36 8.12 -20.97
C ALA A 252 -1.02 8.10 -20.21
N ARG A 253 -1.04 7.78 -18.91
CA ARG A 253 0.18 7.59 -18.11
C ARG A 253 0.87 6.28 -18.51
N SER A 254 0.13 5.17 -18.54
CA SER A 254 0.65 3.86 -18.93
C SER A 254 1.15 3.82 -20.38
N GLY A 255 0.46 4.51 -21.29
CA GLY A 255 0.83 4.60 -22.72
C GLY A 255 2.13 5.35 -23.02
N ARG A 256 2.71 6.07 -22.03
CA ARG A 256 3.98 6.80 -22.17
C ARG A 256 5.21 6.00 -21.73
N THR A 257 5.03 4.76 -21.29
CA THR A 257 6.12 3.88 -20.86
C THR A 257 6.94 3.34 -22.02
N GLU A 258 8.19 2.96 -21.75
CA GLU A 258 9.03 2.28 -22.73
C GLU A 258 8.44 0.92 -23.11
N SER A 259 7.83 0.22 -22.15
CA SER A 259 7.09 -1.01 -22.37
C SER A 259 5.96 -0.85 -23.37
N ALA A 260 5.14 0.19 -23.22
CA ALA A 260 4.06 0.47 -24.16
C ALA A 260 4.60 0.80 -25.56
N ALA A 261 5.67 1.60 -25.65
CA ALA A 261 6.31 1.92 -26.91
C ALA A 261 6.92 0.69 -27.62
N LEU A 262 7.58 -0.20 -26.86
CA LEU A 262 8.10 -1.46 -27.37
C LEU A 262 6.98 -2.38 -27.84
N ALA A 263 5.92 -2.53 -27.03
CA ALA A 263 4.77 -3.35 -27.38
C ALA A 263 4.10 -2.88 -28.69
N ALA A 264 3.97 -1.57 -28.88
CA ALA A 264 3.45 -0.98 -30.11
C ALA A 264 4.37 -1.25 -31.31
N THR A 265 5.68 -1.08 -31.14
CA THR A 265 6.69 -1.30 -32.19
C THR A 265 6.70 -2.76 -32.66
N LEU A 266 6.55 -3.70 -31.72
CA LEU A 266 6.48 -5.13 -31.99
C LEU A 266 5.09 -5.62 -32.44
N ASN A 267 4.11 -4.71 -32.56
CA ASN A 267 2.71 -5.05 -32.84
C ASN A 267 2.17 -6.14 -31.90
N LEU A 268 2.51 -6.06 -30.61
CA LEU A 268 2.01 -7.00 -29.63
C LEU A 268 0.49 -6.84 -29.50
N PRO A 269 -0.28 -7.95 -29.42
CA PRO A 269 -1.74 -7.91 -29.52
C PRO A 269 -2.42 -7.46 -28.23
N PHE A 270 -1.89 -6.47 -27.50
CA PHE A 270 -2.50 -5.91 -26.29
C PHE A 270 -3.55 -4.85 -26.66
N ALA A 271 -4.69 -4.86 -25.97
CA ALA A 271 -5.72 -3.86 -26.15
C ALA A 271 -5.31 -2.55 -25.44
N GLU A 272 -5.87 -1.44 -25.90
CA GLU A 272 -5.70 -0.14 -25.24
C GLU A 272 -6.20 -0.22 -23.78
N GLY A 273 -5.36 0.22 -22.83
CA GLY A 273 -5.67 0.19 -21.40
C GLY A 273 -5.69 -1.22 -20.77
N GLU A 274 -5.27 -2.26 -21.48
CA GLU A 274 -5.11 -3.59 -20.89
C GLU A 274 -3.93 -3.62 -19.91
N ASP A 275 -4.17 -4.16 -18.71
CA ASP A 275 -3.10 -4.51 -17.78
C ASP A 275 -2.46 -5.83 -18.23
N TRP A 276 -1.19 -5.76 -18.66
CA TRP A 276 -0.44 -6.90 -19.16
C TRP A 276 0.97 -6.92 -18.58
N VAL A 277 1.52 -8.13 -18.44
CA VAL A 277 2.90 -8.35 -18.03
C VAL A 277 3.55 -9.32 -19.02
N VAL A 278 4.74 -8.95 -19.49
CA VAL A 278 5.60 -9.81 -20.28
C VAL A 278 6.78 -10.25 -19.42
N ASP A 279 7.01 -11.55 -19.33
CA ASP A 279 8.22 -12.13 -18.75
C ASP A 279 8.99 -12.89 -19.82
N ILE A 280 10.27 -12.55 -20.00
CA ILE A 280 11.23 -13.27 -20.83
C ILE A 280 12.30 -13.83 -19.90
N LYS A 281 12.49 -15.14 -19.88
CA LYS A 281 13.46 -15.81 -19.00
C LYS A 281 14.26 -16.81 -19.82
N ALA A 282 15.58 -16.77 -19.75
CA ALA A 282 16.43 -17.69 -20.49
C ALA A 282 17.60 -18.18 -19.61
N PRO A 283 17.76 -19.51 -19.45
CA PRO A 283 18.94 -20.07 -18.81
C PRO A 283 20.16 -20.03 -19.74
N ALA A 284 21.36 -20.21 -19.20
CA ALA A 284 22.54 -20.47 -20.02
C ALA A 284 22.49 -21.85 -20.72
N PRO A 285 23.20 -22.04 -21.85
CA PRO A 285 23.33 -23.34 -22.50
C PRO A 285 23.76 -24.44 -21.52
N GLY A 286 23.13 -25.60 -21.62
CA GLY A 286 23.38 -26.74 -20.71
C GLY A 286 22.54 -26.73 -19.43
N HIS A 287 21.83 -25.64 -19.11
CA HIS A 287 20.91 -25.56 -17.99
C HIS A 287 19.46 -25.79 -18.46
N THR A 288 18.66 -26.51 -17.66
CA THR A 288 17.29 -26.90 -18.02
C THR A 288 16.21 -26.01 -17.42
N ALA A 289 16.58 -25.13 -16.49
CA ALA A 289 15.64 -24.32 -15.72
C ALA A 289 16.12 -22.88 -15.59
N TRP A 290 15.28 -21.92 -16.01
CA TRP A 290 15.56 -20.48 -15.90
C TRP A 290 15.72 -19.98 -14.47
N TYR A 291 15.23 -20.72 -13.46
CA TYR A 291 15.37 -20.35 -12.05
C TYR A 291 16.70 -20.80 -11.43
N ASN A 292 17.48 -21.62 -12.14
CA ASN A 292 18.83 -21.99 -11.72
C ASN A 292 19.83 -21.09 -12.47
N PRO A 293 20.69 -20.34 -11.77
CA PRO A 293 21.81 -19.65 -12.43
C PRO A 293 22.68 -20.61 -13.26
N PRO A 294 23.26 -20.16 -14.38
CA PRO A 294 23.15 -18.81 -14.93
C PRO A 294 21.85 -18.56 -15.70
N HIS A 295 21.26 -17.38 -15.55
CA HIS A 295 20.07 -16.98 -16.32
C HIS A 295 19.95 -15.46 -16.48
N VAL A 296 19.16 -15.05 -17.46
CA VAL A 296 18.68 -13.68 -17.67
C VAL A 296 17.15 -13.65 -17.58
N THR A 297 16.61 -12.59 -16.99
CA THR A 297 15.18 -12.29 -16.95
C THR A 297 14.94 -10.84 -17.34
N LEU A 298 14.01 -10.61 -18.26
CA LEU A 298 13.45 -9.31 -18.56
C LEU A 298 11.94 -9.37 -18.30
N THR A 299 11.46 -8.53 -17.39
CA THR A 299 10.03 -8.34 -17.14
C THR A 299 9.65 -6.92 -17.53
N PHE A 300 8.57 -6.75 -18.27
CA PHE A 300 8.10 -5.42 -18.67
C PHE A 300 6.56 -5.36 -18.80
N ARG A 301 5.99 -4.19 -18.55
CA ARG A 301 4.54 -3.95 -18.39
C ARG A 301 4.21 -2.46 -18.57
N PRO A 302 2.96 -2.08 -18.88
CA PRO A 302 2.64 -0.69 -19.16
C PRO A 302 2.54 0.16 -17.88
N ASP A 303 2.68 -0.44 -16.69
CA ASP A 303 2.70 0.27 -15.40
C ASP A 303 3.97 1.13 -15.29
N PRO A 304 3.86 2.47 -15.26
CA PRO A 304 5.02 3.37 -15.18
C PRO A 304 5.81 3.25 -13.87
N ASP A 305 5.21 2.72 -12.80
CA ASP A 305 5.89 2.51 -11.52
C ASP A 305 6.74 1.23 -11.53
N HIS A 306 6.49 0.34 -12.49
CA HIS A 306 7.19 -0.94 -12.66
C HIS A 306 7.44 -1.26 -14.14
N ASP A 307 7.77 -0.24 -14.94
CA ASP A 307 7.79 -0.26 -16.42
C ASP A 307 8.54 -1.49 -16.92
N TRP A 308 9.82 -1.59 -16.58
CA TRP A 308 10.60 -2.80 -16.84
C TRP A 308 11.69 -3.07 -15.80
N GLN A 309 12.07 -4.34 -15.71
CA GLN A 309 13.11 -4.87 -14.86
C GLN A 309 13.96 -5.89 -15.62
N LEU A 310 15.27 -5.68 -15.60
CA LEU A 310 16.26 -6.60 -16.16
C LEU A 310 17.09 -7.20 -15.03
N GLN A 311 17.23 -8.53 -15.03
CA GLN A 311 18.05 -9.27 -14.08
C GLN A 311 18.94 -10.27 -14.80
N LEU A 312 20.19 -10.39 -14.35
CA LEU A 312 21.11 -11.44 -14.77
C LEU A 312 21.81 -11.99 -13.53
N VAL A 313 21.85 -13.31 -13.43
CA VAL A 313 22.56 -14.02 -12.35
C VAL A 313 23.45 -15.07 -12.99
N ALA A 314 24.77 -14.96 -12.81
CA ALA A 314 25.76 -15.88 -13.36
C ALA A 314 26.97 -16.01 -12.42
N GLY A 315 26.99 -17.04 -11.57
CA GLY A 315 28.05 -17.22 -10.57
C GLY A 315 28.11 -16.06 -9.57
N THR A 316 29.25 -15.36 -9.51
CA THR A 316 29.44 -14.14 -8.71
C THR A 316 28.92 -12.88 -9.39
N HIS A 317 28.55 -12.95 -10.67
CA HIS A 317 28.02 -11.81 -11.41
C HIS A 317 26.52 -11.73 -11.20
N ARG A 318 26.08 -10.71 -10.46
CA ARG A 318 24.68 -10.33 -10.36
C ARG A 318 24.51 -8.94 -10.94
N PHE A 319 23.46 -8.80 -11.73
CA PHE A 319 23.06 -7.54 -12.32
C PHE A 319 21.56 -7.38 -12.18
N SER A 320 21.13 -6.19 -11.80
CA SER A 320 19.72 -5.82 -11.71
C SER A 320 19.56 -4.35 -12.06
N GLU A 321 18.67 -4.07 -12.99
CA GLU A 321 18.32 -2.74 -13.45
C GLU A 321 16.80 -2.58 -13.53
N TRP A 322 16.31 -1.47 -13.00
CA TRP A 322 14.89 -1.12 -12.95
C TRP A 322 14.66 0.16 -13.72
N SER A 323 14.10 0.08 -14.92
CA SER A 323 13.71 1.25 -15.71
C SER A 323 14.82 2.30 -15.86
N GLY A 324 16.05 1.83 -16.07
CA GLY A 324 17.27 2.64 -16.18
C GLY A 324 18.04 2.86 -14.86
N HIS A 325 17.52 2.42 -13.72
CA HIS A 325 18.18 2.52 -12.42
C HIS A 325 18.85 1.20 -12.03
N VAL A 326 20.19 1.20 -12.02
CA VAL A 326 20.98 0.03 -11.63
C VAL A 326 20.94 -0.15 -10.11
N THR A 327 20.37 -1.25 -9.64
CA THR A 327 20.31 -1.61 -8.21
C THR A 327 21.40 -2.59 -7.81
N GLN A 328 21.99 -3.31 -8.77
CA GLN A 328 23.11 -4.23 -8.55
C GLN A 328 23.93 -4.40 -9.84
N ASN A 329 25.26 -4.41 -9.72
CA ASN A 329 26.16 -4.63 -10.87
C ASN A 329 27.52 -5.16 -10.42
N ASP A 330 27.55 -6.40 -9.92
CA ASP A 330 28.77 -7.01 -9.37
C ASP A 330 29.79 -7.35 -10.48
N GLY A 331 29.33 -7.43 -11.72
CA GLY A 331 30.13 -7.79 -12.90
C GLY A 331 30.62 -6.63 -13.74
N GLY A 332 30.26 -5.38 -13.40
CA GLY A 332 30.62 -4.21 -14.20
C GLY A 332 29.99 -4.19 -15.59
N LEU A 333 28.82 -4.80 -15.78
CA LEU A 333 28.08 -4.78 -17.05
C LEU A 333 27.67 -3.34 -17.38
N GLU A 334 27.76 -2.94 -18.65
CA GLU A 334 27.15 -1.69 -19.09
C GLU A 334 25.61 -1.79 -18.95
N PRO A 335 24.94 -0.82 -18.31
CA PRO A 335 23.49 -0.86 -18.18
C PRO A 335 22.78 -0.73 -19.53
N LEU A 336 21.54 -1.19 -19.59
CA LEU A 336 20.67 -0.91 -20.73
C LEU A 336 20.34 0.58 -20.80
N GLY A 337 20.05 1.19 -19.65
CA GLY A 337 19.73 2.60 -19.49
C GLY A 337 18.27 2.91 -19.81
N LYS A 338 17.81 4.05 -19.27
CA LYS A 338 16.46 4.58 -19.54
C LYS A 338 16.34 4.99 -21.01
N GLY A 339 15.21 4.66 -21.62
CA GLY A 339 14.87 4.92 -23.04
C GLY A 339 15.33 3.83 -24.00
N ASN A 340 15.98 2.77 -23.50
CA ASN A 340 16.67 1.79 -24.33
C ASN A 340 16.08 0.37 -24.21
N LEU A 341 14.88 0.18 -23.67
CA LEU A 341 14.27 -1.15 -23.57
C LEU A 341 14.28 -1.93 -24.91
N ALA A 342 14.03 -1.22 -26.04
CA ALA A 342 14.06 -1.81 -27.38
C ALA A 342 15.45 -2.33 -27.80
N ALA A 343 16.54 -1.84 -27.19
CA ALA A 343 17.91 -2.25 -27.44
C ALA A 343 18.34 -3.49 -26.65
N PHE A 344 17.42 -4.13 -25.91
CA PHE A 344 17.71 -5.35 -25.14
C PHE A 344 18.41 -6.47 -25.96
N PRO A 345 18.03 -6.77 -27.22
CA PRO A 345 18.75 -7.77 -28.03
C PRO A 345 20.21 -7.39 -28.29
N ALA A 346 20.48 -6.11 -28.59
CA ALA A 346 21.84 -5.60 -28.75
C ALA A 346 22.63 -5.63 -27.42
N TRP A 347 21.96 -5.38 -26.29
CA TRP A 347 22.57 -5.53 -24.96
C TRP A 347 22.96 -6.99 -24.67
N LEU A 348 22.12 -7.97 -25.02
CA LEU A 348 22.47 -9.39 -24.90
C LEU A 348 23.69 -9.76 -25.75
N ARG A 349 23.79 -9.22 -26.97
CA ARG A 349 24.96 -9.40 -27.83
C ARG A 349 26.24 -8.89 -27.15
N ARG A 350 26.22 -7.68 -26.58
CA ARG A 350 27.38 -7.13 -25.84
C ARG A 350 27.75 -7.99 -24.64
N VAL A 351 26.77 -8.45 -23.86
CA VAL A 351 26.98 -9.35 -22.72
C VAL A 351 27.67 -10.66 -23.16
N ARG A 352 27.31 -11.21 -24.32
CA ARG A 352 28.00 -12.35 -24.92
C ARG A 352 29.43 -11.99 -25.31
N ASP A 353 29.61 -10.92 -26.07
CA ASP A 353 30.89 -10.60 -26.71
C ASP A 353 31.95 -10.15 -25.68
N GLU A 354 31.54 -9.43 -24.63
CA GLU A 354 32.44 -8.88 -23.60
C GLU A 354 32.63 -9.81 -22.39
N HIS A 355 31.59 -10.57 -22.01
CA HIS A 355 31.61 -11.39 -20.79
C HIS A 355 31.47 -12.90 -21.05
N GLY A 356 31.30 -13.33 -22.31
CA GLY A 356 31.14 -14.74 -22.67
C GLY A 356 29.84 -15.37 -22.19
N LEU A 357 28.85 -14.57 -21.76
CA LEU A 357 27.59 -15.05 -21.22
C LEU A 357 26.56 -15.23 -22.35
N VAL A 358 26.17 -16.48 -22.59
CA VAL A 358 25.17 -16.87 -23.61
C VAL A 358 23.92 -17.38 -22.91
N PHE A 359 22.75 -17.12 -23.51
CA PHE A 359 21.46 -17.58 -23.00
C PHE A 359 20.66 -18.32 -24.08
N ASP A 360 20.01 -19.41 -23.71
CA ASP A 360 19.22 -20.28 -24.58
C ASP A 360 17.72 -19.97 -24.43
N PHE A 361 17.20 -19.10 -25.30
CA PHE A 361 15.79 -18.71 -25.31
C PHE A 361 14.87 -19.85 -25.76
N SER A 362 15.39 -20.88 -26.44
CA SER A 362 14.61 -22.07 -26.82
C SER A 362 14.28 -22.96 -25.62
N LYS A 363 15.16 -22.97 -24.61
CA LYS A 363 14.94 -23.57 -23.29
C LYS A 363 14.38 -22.59 -22.26
N GLY A 364 14.18 -21.35 -22.68
CA GLY A 364 13.61 -20.28 -21.88
C GLY A 364 12.09 -20.36 -21.73
N ARG A 365 11.54 -19.31 -21.15
CA ARG A 365 10.11 -19.07 -21.04
C ARG A 365 9.83 -17.62 -21.41
N ILE A 366 8.98 -17.43 -22.43
CA ILE A 366 8.37 -16.15 -22.75
C ILE A 366 6.88 -16.25 -22.39
N SER A 367 6.42 -15.37 -21.50
CA SER A 367 5.06 -15.34 -20.98
C SER A 367 4.44 -13.99 -21.26
N CYS A 368 3.26 -13.97 -21.89
CA CYS A 368 2.48 -12.76 -22.21
C CYS A 368 1.00 -12.97 -21.83
N GLY A 369 0.76 -13.49 -20.62
CA GLY A 369 -0.56 -13.91 -20.17
C GLY A 369 -1.20 -14.94 -21.11
N LYS A 370 -2.42 -14.67 -21.59
CA LYS A 370 -3.18 -15.57 -22.49
C LYS A 370 -2.76 -15.44 -23.97
N LYS A 371 -1.90 -14.49 -24.33
CA LYS A 371 -1.63 -14.12 -25.74
C LYS A 371 -0.39 -14.84 -26.29
N ARG A 372 -0.53 -16.13 -26.58
CA ARG A 372 0.59 -16.99 -27.03
C ARG A 372 1.25 -16.53 -28.35
N SER A 373 0.54 -15.83 -29.21
CA SER A 373 1.10 -15.25 -30.45
C SER A 373 2.17 -14.19 -30.17
N ALA A 374 2.03 -13.43 -29.08
CA ALA A 374 3.00 -12.41 -28.67
C ALA A 374 4.38 -13.01 -28.35
N ALA A 375 4.42 -14.21 -27.77
CA ALA A 375 5.66 -14.88 -27.43
C ALA A 375 6.54 -15.17 -28.66
N LYS A 376 5.92 -15.48 -29.82
CA LYS A 376 6.66 -15.70 -31.07
C LYS A 376 7.29 -14.40 -31.60
N LEU A 377 6.53 -13.30 -31.58
CA LEU A 377 7.04 -11.99 -31.99
C LEU A 377 8.22 -11.54 -31.13
N LEU A 378 8.12 -11.76 -29.81
CA LEU A 378 9.20 -11.46 -28.87
C LEU A 378 10.43 -12.32 -29.11
N LEU A 379 10.25 -13.63 -29.39
CA LEU A 379 11.38 -14.49 -29.71
C LEU A 379 12.10 -14.01 -30.98
N THR A 380 11.34 -13.70 -32.05
CA THR A 380 11.91 -13.13 -33.29
C THR A 380 12.63 -11.80 -33.05
N TRP A 381 12.08 -10.93 -32.20
CA TRP A 381 12.74 -9.68 -31.82
C TRP A 381 14.07 -9.94 -31.09
N ILE A 382 14.11 -10.87 -30.14
CA ILE A 382 15.33 -11.24 -29.42
C ILE A 382 16.38 -11.83 -30.38
N GLU A 383 15.96 -12.72 -31.27
CA GLU A 383 16.84 -13.40 -32.23
C GLU A 383 17.33 -12.47 -33.35
N SER A 384 16.72 -11.30 -33.57
CA SER A 384 17.13 -10.37 -34.64
C SER A 384 18.56 -9.82 -34.47
N GLU A 385 19.10 -9.87 -33.24
CA GLU A 385 20.45 -9.38 -32.94
C GLU A 385 21.37 -10.45 -32.28
N LEU A 386 20.94 -11.69 -32.12
CA LEU A 386 21.79 -12.77 -31.57
C LEU A 386 22.52 -13.52 -32.68
#